data_AF-A0A1H7U2C6-F1
#
_entry.id   AF-A0A1H7U2C6-F1
#
_cell.length_a   1.000
_cell.length_b   1.000
_cell.length_c   1.000
_cell.angle_alpha   90.00
_cell.angle_beta   90.00
_cell.angle_gamma   90.00
#
_symmetry.space_group_name_H-M   'P 1'
#
loop_
_entity.id
_entity.type
_entity.pdbx_description
1 polymer ?
#
loop_
_entity_poly.entity_id
_entity_poly.type
_entity_poly.pdbx_seq_one_letter_code
_entity_poly.pdbx_strand_id
1 'polypeptide(L)'
;MTLAASPALAQLALPPASPSSKVTQVVGLTEISVDYASPAVKGRKIWGGLVPWDQVWRTGANAATKITFGNDVTFGGKPVPAGTYSIVTVPSEKGWTVALNKELGLFGGGKTYDAKDDVVRVSATVSEIPARERMTFLFSNTTDDQTSLDLEWEKLRVSVPVQVKTAELAQQNIKAAVEGSWRSLANAGRYVADTSKDYPTALKYLDNSLAIQSHWYNNWLKADVLARSGKYAEARKFAQTSWDLGQKDGNFFFKDMVAKALTDWKGKK
;
A
#
# COMPACT_ATOMS: atom_id res chain seq x y z
N MET A 1 12.23 -5.56 55.98
CA MET A 1 11.79 -6.37 54.82
C MET A 1 12.82 -6.14 53.72
N THR A 2 13.83 -7.01 53.63
CA THR A 2 14.95 -6.89 52.70
C THR A 2 14.57 -7.60 51.40
N LEU A 3 14.39 -6.85 50.33
CA LEU A 3 14.20 -7.39 48.98
C LEU A 3 15.54 -7.89 48.44
N ALA A 4 15.68 -9.20 48.33
CA ALA A 4 16.78 -9.82 47.60
C ALA A 4 16.43 -9.83 46.10
N ALA A 5 17.18 -9.09 45.29
CA ALA A 5 17.10 -9.16 43.84
C ALA A 5 17.97 -10.34 43.36
N SER A 6 17.34 -11.37 42.79
CA SER A 6 18.07 -12.45 42.11
C SER A 6 18.62 -11.94 40.77
N PRO A 7 19.89 -12.19 40.44
CA PRO A 7 20.43 -11.83 39.14
C PRO A 7 19.75 -12.70 38.07
N ALA A 8 19.18 -12.05 37.05
CA ALA A 8 18.72 -12.73 35.86
C ALA A 8 19.95 -13.29 35.12
N LEU A 9 20.07 -14.61 35.05
CA LEU A 9 21.08 -15.26 34.20
C LEU A 9 20.75 -14.95 32.75
N ALA A 10 21.63 -14.19 32.07
CA ALA A 10 21.53 -13.95 30.65
C ALA A 10 21.60 -15.29 29.90
N GLN A 11 20.58 -15.60 29.10
CA GLN A 11 20.56 -16.79 28.26
C GLN A 11 21.75 -16.76 27.29
N LEU A 12 22.48 -17.87 27.19
CA LEU A 12 23.63 -17.99 26.28
C LEU A 12 23.19 -17.73 24.83
N ALA A 13 23.65 -16.61 24.27
CA ALA A 13 23.37 -16.22 22.88
C ALA A 13 24.42 -16.81 21.94
N LEU A 14 24.08 -17.87 21.22
CA LEU A 14 24.92 -18.45 20.16
C LEU A 14 24.40 -18.07 18.76
N PRO A 15 25.27 -17.92 17.75
CA PRO A 15 24.83 -17.69 16.38
C PRO A 15 23.90 -18.82 15.89
N PRO A 16 22.70 -18.51 15.40
CA PRO A 16 21.79 -19.53 14.89
C PRO A 16 22.36 -20.17 13.63
N ALA A 17 22.10 -21.48 13.44
CA ALA A 17 22.54 -22.21 12.26
C ALA A 17 22.01 -21.60 10.94
N SER A 18 20.80 -21.06 11.00
CA SER A 18 20.15 -20.33 9.89
C SER A 18 19.73 -18.95 10.42
N PRO A 19 20.57 -17.91 10.25
CA PRO A 19 20.23 -16.56 10.69
C PRO A 19 19.02 -16.03 9.92
N SER A 20 18.22 -15.18 10.58
CA SER A 20 17.14 -14.44 9.94
C SER A 20 17.68 -13.44 8.93
N SER A 21 16.96 -13.27 7.83
CA SER A 21 17.24 -12.27 6.81
C SER A 21 15.93 -11.71 6.27
N LYS A 22 16.00 -10.49 5.74
CA LYS A 22 14.88 -9.79 5.13
C LYS A 22 15.36 -9.05 3.90
N VAL A 23 14.56 -9.08 2.84
CA VAL A 23 14.74 -8.23 1.66
C VAL A 23 13.43 -7.50 1.37
N THR A 24 13.52 -6.23 0.98
CA THR A 24 12.38 -5.40 0.60
C THR A 24 12.69 -4.73 -0.74
N GLN A 25 11.68 -4.65 -1.61
CA GLN A 25 11.72 -3.92 -2.87
C GLN A 25 10.41 -3.18 -3.07
N VAL A 26 10.50 -1.91 -3.44
CA VAL A 26 9.35 -1.16 -3.97
C VAL A 26 9.35 -1.28 -5.49
N VAL A 27 8.24 -1.74 -6.06
CA VAL A 27 8.03 -1.86 -7.51
C VAL A 27 6.89 -0.92 -7.86
N GLY A 28 7.20 0.15 -8.60
CA GLY A 28 6.28 1.27 -8.81
C GLY A 28 5.76 1.84 -7.48
N LEU A 29 4.49 1.58 -7.17
CA LEU A 29 3.83 2.02 -5.94
C LEU A 29 3.57 0.90 -4.91
N THR A 30 4.14 -0.29 -5.13
CA THR A 30 3.90 -1.47 -4.30
C THR A 30 5.17 -1.95 -3.60
N GLU A 31 5.15 -1.97 -2.27
CA GLU A 31 6.22 -2.58 -1.49
C GLU A 31 6.01 -4.10 -1.43
N ILE A 32 7.10 -4.85 -1.65
CA ILE A 32 7.17 -6.30 -1.54
C ILE A 32 8.32 -6.64 -0.59
N SER A 33 8.04 -7.44 0.44
CA SER A 33 9.07 -7.87 1.40
C SER A 33 9.08 -9.37 1.61
N VAL A 34 10.25 -9.96 1.78
CA VAL A 34 10.41 -11.38 2.13
C VAL A 34 11.21 -11.51 3.43
N ASP A 35 10.60 -12.12 4.44
CA ASP A 35 11.20 -12.46 5.72
C ASP A 35 11.49 -13.97 5.74
N TYR A 36 12.76 -14.35 5.91
CA TYR A 36 13.20 -15.75 5.79
C TYR A 36 14.36 -16.10 6.71
N ALA A 37 14.62 -17.40 6.88
CA ALA A 37 15.85 -17.89 7.49
C ALA A 37 16.83 -18.35 6.39
N SER A 38 18.12 -18.04 6.53
CA SER A 38 19.16 -18.30 5.52
C SER A 38 20.01 -19.54 5.86
N PRO A 39 19.58 -20.77 5.52
CA PRO A 39 20.38 -21.98 5.72
C PRO A 39 21.66 -21.96 4.86
N ALA A 40 22.70 -22.63 5.37
CA ALA A 40 23.99 -22.80 4.70
C ALA A 40 24.08 -24.17 4.00
N VAL A 41 24.88 -24.30 2.94
CA VAL A 41 25.14 -25.60 2.28
C VAL A 41 25.92 -26.53 3.22
N LYS A 42 27.02 -26.04 3.80
CA LYS A 42 27.91 -26.78 4.71
C LYS A 42 28.42 -28.12 4.14
N GLY A 43 28.76 -28.15 2.85
CA GLY A 43 29.24 -29.35 2.17
C GLY A 43 28.21 -30.47 2.00
N ARG A 44 26.93 -30.22 2.28
CA ARG A 44 25.85 -31.20 2.14
C ARG A 44 25.28 -31.18 0.72
N LYS A 45 24.76 -32.33 0.27
CA LYS A 45 23.90 -32.39 -0.92
C LYS A 45 22.56 -31.73 -0.62
N ILE A 46 22.27 -30.61 -1.28
CA ILE A 46 21.04 -29.85 -1.06
C ILE A 46 19.88 -30.46 -1.81
N TRP A 47 19.91 -30.44 -3.14
CA TRP A 47 18.82 -30.91 -3.97
C TRP A 47 18.82 -32.44 -4.10
N GLY A 48 17.67 -33.07 -3.85
CA GLY A 48 17.55 -34.53 -3.73
C GLY A 48 18.25 -35.11 -2.49
N GLY A 49 18.68 -34.26 -1.55
CA GLY A 49 19.30 -34.64 -0.28
C GLY A 49 18.58 -33.97 0.87
N LEU A 50 19.11 -32.84 1.35
CA LEU A 50 18.48 -32.03 2.39
C LEU A 50 17.07 -31.53 2.00
N VAL A 51 16.90 -31.18 0.72
CA VAL A 51 15.63 -30.82 0.10
C VAL A 51 15.27 -31.93 -0.88
N PRO A 52 14.36 -32.85 -0.51
CA PRO A 52 13.95 -33.94 -1.38
C PRO A 52 13.19 -33.43 -2.61
N TRP A 53 13.34 -34.14 -3.73
CA TRP A 53 12.52 -33.91 -4.91
C TRP A 53 11.08 -34.38 -4.71
N ASP A 54 10.16 -33.73 -5.41
CA ASP A 54 8.72 -34.02 -5.46
C ASP A 54 8.03 -33.99 -4.09
N GLN A 55 8.64 -33.30 -3.11
CA GLN A 55 8.14 -33.12 -1.77
C GLN A 55 7.92 -31.65 -1.45
N VAL A 56 6.94 -31.39 -0.58
CA VAL A 56 6.67 -30.04 -0.09
C VAL A 56 7.82 -29.56 0.78
N TRP A 57 8.35 -28.38 0.47
CA TRP A 57 9.41 -27.72 1.20
C TRP A 57 8.94 -26.34 1.67
N ARG A 58 9.24 -26.01 2.92
CA ARG A 58 8.99 -24.71 3.56
C ARG A 58 9.76 -23.52 2.96
N THR A 59 10.59 -23.76 1.95
CA THR A 59 11.43 -22.76 1.29
C THR A 59 12.30 -21.95 2.27
N GLY A 60 13.05 -22.65 3.12
CA GLY A 60 13.89 -22.05 4.17
C GLY A 60 14.19 -22.99 5.33
N ALA A 61 14.44 -22.42 6.52
CA ALA A 61 14.77 -23.15 7.74
C ALA A 61 13.95 -22.67 8.94
N ASN A 62 13.66 -23.60 9.87
CA ASN A 62 12.92 -23.36 11.12
C ASN A 62 11.46 -22.91 10.92
N ALA A 63 11.25 -21.63 10.61
CA ALA A 63 9.93 -21.06 10.34
C ALA A 63 9.66 -20.98 8.83
N ALA A 64 8.39 -20.85 8.46
CA ALA A 64 8.01 -20.59 7.07
C ALA A 64 8.56 -19.23 6.60
N THR A 65 9.11 -19.20 5.39
CA THR A 65 9.42 -17.94 4.71
C THR A 65 8.12 -17.19 4.43
N LYS A 66 8.10 -15.89 4.72
CA LYS A 66 6.92 -15.05 4.53
C LYS A 66 7.19 -14.01 3.45
N ILE A 67 6.23 -13.83 2.56
CA ILE A 67 6.19 -12.74 1.60
C ILE A 67 5.01 -11.84 1.90
N THR A 68 5.22 -10.53 1.84
CA THR A 68 4.18 -9.51 2.03
C THR A 68 4.11 -8.64 0.80
N PHE A 69 2.89 -8.41 0.30
CA PHE A 69 2.59 -7.46 -0.76
C PHE A 69 1.76 -6.30 -0.19
N GLY A 70 2.21 -5.06 -0.41
CA GLY A 70 1.51 -3.86 0.04
C GLY A 70 0.25 -3.53 -0.77
N ASN A 71 0.16 -4.00 -2.02
CA ASN A 71 -1.00 -3.90 -2.89
C ASN A 71 -1.23 -5.24 -3.60
N ASP A 72 -2.36 -5.38 -4.29
CA ASP A 72 -2.63 -6.51 -5.16
C ASP A 72 -1.57 -6.63 -6.26
N VAL A 73 -1.13 -7.87 -6.53
CA VAL A 73 -0.10 -8.17 -7.52
C VAL A 73 -0.55 -9.30 -8.45
N THR A 74 0.20 -9.50 -9.53
CA THR A 74 0.17 -10.74 -10.30
C THR A 74 1.44 -11.51 -10.00
N PHE A 75 1.32 -12.67 -9.35
CA PHE A 75 2.44 -13.55 -9.00
C PHE A 75 2.46 -14.75 -9.95
N GLY A 76 3.55 -14.94 -10.70
CA GLY A 76 3.68 -16.03 -11.66
C GLY A 76 2.54 -16.09 -12.69
N GLY A 77 2.02 -14.94 -13.10
CA GLY A 77 0.91 -14.82 -14.05
C GLY A 77 -0.49 -14.98 -13.45
N LYS A 78 -0.63 -15.08 -12.12
CA LYS A 78 -1.93 -15.23 -11.44
C LYS A 78 -2.17 -14.09 -10.44
N PRO A 79 -3.41 -13.57 -10.33
CA PRO A 79 -3.71 -12.48 -9.39
C PRO A 79 -3.60 -12.96 -7.94
N VAL A 80 -3.01 -12.12 -7.09
CA VAL A 80 -2.85 -12.34 -5.65
C VAL A 80 -3.19 -11.03 -4.93
N PRO A 81 -4.16 -11.04 -4.00
CA PRO A 81 -4.49 -9.87 -3.20
C PRO A 81 -3.33 -9.42 -2.31
N ALA A 82 -3.31 -8.14 -1.95
CA ALA A 82 -2.44 -7.61 -0.90
C ALA A 82 -2.54 -8.44 0.39
N GLY A 83 -1.42 -8.59 1.08
CA GLY A 83 -1.36 -9.37 2.32
C GLY A 83 -0.04 -10.10 2.50
N THR A 84 0.03 -10.88 3.59
CA THR A 84 1.17 -11.72 3.94
C THR A 84 0.83 -13.19 3.72
N TYR A 85 1.76 -13.92 3.10
CA TYR A 85 1.62 -15.33 2.78
C TYR A 85 2.89 -16.10 3.12
N SER A 86 2.76 -17.38 3.44
CA SER A 86 3.91 -18.28 3.51
C SER A 86 4.29 -18.79 2.12
N ILE A 87 5.59 -18.75 1.80
CA ILE A 87 6.12 -19.37 0.58
C ILE A 87 6.31 -20.86 0.84
N VAL A 88 5.73 -21.67 -0.03
CA VAL A 88 5.90 -23.12 -0.06
C VAL A 88 6.37 -23.53 -1.45
N THR A 89 7.36 -24.39 -1.53
CA THR A 89 7.91 -24.89 -2.81
C THR A 89 7.76 -26.39 -2.94
N VAL A 90 7.57 -26.86 -4.17
CA VAL A 90 7.70 -28.28 -4.52
C VAL A 90 8.79 -28.36 -5.58
N PRO A 91 10.04 -28.65 -5.17
CA PRO A 91 11.14 -28.88 -6.08
C PRO A 91 10.90 -30.16 -6.89
N SER A 92 11.17 -30.14 -8.18
CA SER A 92 11.11 -31.33 -9.03
C SER A 92 12.13 -31.21 -10.15
N GLU A 93 12.67 -32.34 -10.60
CA GLU A 93 13.54 -32.39 -11.79
C GLU A 93 12.78 -32.00 -13.07
N LYS A 94 11.45 -32.11 -13.08
CA LYS A 94 10.59 -31.78 -14.23
C LYS A 94 10.11 -30.32 -14.26
N GLY A 95 10.31 -29.57 -13.19
CA GLY A 95 9.85 -28.19 -13.06
C GLY A 95 9.35 -27.86 -11.66
N TRP A 96 9.72 -26.69 -11.17
CA TRP A 96 9.42 -26.30 -9.80
C TRP A 96 8.06 -25.61 -9.68
N THR A 97 7.36 -25.92 -8.60
CA THR A 97 6.15 -25.18 -8.21
C THR A 97 6.44 -24.30 -6.99
N VAL A 98 5.96 -23.07 -7.04
CA VAL A 98 5.94 -22.14 -5.90
C VAL A 98 4.47 -21.85 -5.58
N ALA A 99 4.12 -21.92 -4.30
CA ALA A 99 2.79 -21.65 -3.78
C ALA A 99 2.85 -20.58 -2.70
N LEU A 100 1.79 -19.76 -2.63
CA LEU A 100 1.57 -18.82 -1.54
C LEU A 100 0.41 -19.32 -0.69
N ASN A 101 0.67 -19.58 0.59
CA ASN A 101 -0.28 -20.18 1.52
C ASN A 101 -0.71 -19.17 2.60
N LYS A 102 -2.00 -19.22 3.00
CA LYS A 102 -2.55 -18.31 4.02
C LYS A 102 -2.12 -18.66 5.46
N GLU A 103 -1.74 -19.90 5.73
CA GLU A 103 -1.24 -20.31 7.05
C GLU A 103 0.19 -19.79 7.25
N LEU A 104 0.37 -18.89 8.22
CA LEU A 104 1.66 -18.23 8.48
C LEU A 104 2.52 -18.96 9.53
N GLY A 105 1.92 -19.93 10.23
CA GLY A 105 2.54 -20.75 11.28
C GLY A 105 3.07 -22.10 10.80
N LEU A 106 3.17 -22.32 9.48
CA LEU A 106 3.62 -23.60 8.92
C LEU A 106 5.00 -24.01 9.47
N PHE A 107 5.15 -25.32 9.68
CA PHE A 107 6.38 -25.99 10.13
C PHE A 107 6.83 -25.59 11.54
N GLY A 108 7.43 -24.41 11.70
CA GLY A 108 7.99 -23.93 12.97
C GLY A 108 6.94 -23.57 14.02
N GLY A 109 5.68 -23.32 13.61
CA GLY A 109 4.56 -23.03 14.51
C GLY A 109 3.67 -24.23 14.83
N GLY A 110 4.07 -25.45 14.44
CA GLY A 110 3.30 -26.68 14.70
C GLY A 110 2.12 -26.92 13.77
N LYS A 111 1.95 -26.10 12.72
CA LYS A 111 0.92 -26.28 11.68
C LYS A 111 1.46 -27.11 10.53
N THR A 112 0.65 -28.05 10.06
CA THR A 112 0.94 -28.86 8.87
C THR A 112 0.46 -28.12 7.63
N TYR A 113 1.18 -28.29 6.53
CA TYR A 113 0.79 -27.77 5.24
C TYR A 113 -0.48 -28.45 4.69
N ASP A 114 -1.47 -27.66 4.27
CA ASP A 114 -2.62 -28.09 3.47
C ASP A 114 -2.69 -27.23 2.19
N ALA A 115 -2.74 -27.90 1.03
CA ALA A 115 -2.82 -27.24 -0.27
C ALA A 115 -4.13 -26.46 -0.48
N LYS A 116 -5.17 -26.73 0.32
CA LYS A 116 -6.43 -25.96 0.29
C LYS A 116 -6.25 -24.52 0.76
N ASP A 117 -5.22 -24.25 1.55
CA ASP A 117 -4.88 -22.91 2.03
C ASP A 117 -3.97 -22.14 1.06
N ASP A 118 -3.60 -22.76 -0.07
CA ASP A 118 -2.87 -22.08 -1.14
C ASP A 118 -3.78 -21.06 -1.84
N VAL A 119 -3.37 -19.79 -1.82
CA VAL A 119 -3.99 -18.71 -2.61
C VAL A 119 -3.63 -18.86 -4.08
N VAL A 120 -2.40 -19.30 -4.35
CA VAL A 120 -1.90 -19.47 -5.70
C VAL A 120 -0.84 -20.57 -5.75
N ARG A 121 -0.80 -21.29 -6.87
CA ARG A 121 0.30 -22.19 -7.26
C ARG A 121 0.75 -21.84 -8.67
N VAL A 122 2.04 -21.60 -8.84
CA VAL A 122 2.65 -21.18 -10.12
C VAL A 122 3.92 -21.97 -10.39
N SER A 123 4.24 -22.12 -11.67
CA SER A 123 5.53 -22.65 -12.08
C SER A 123 6.61 -21.60 -11.88
N ALA A 124 7.80 -22.04 -11.45
CA ALA A 124 8.98 -21.19 -11.38
C ALA A 124 10.00 -21.58 -12.45
N THR A 125 10.74 -20.58 -12.92
CA THR A 125 11.87 -20.80 -13.83
C THR A 125 13.10 -21.14 -12.99
N VAL A 126 13.78 -22.23 -13.35
CA VAL A 126 15.01 -22.65 -12.68
C VAL A 126 16.20 -22.45 -13.61
N SER A 127 17.28 -21.89 -13.10
CA SER A 127 18.53 -21.72 -13.83
C SER A 127 19.73 -22.02 -12.95
N GLU A 128 20.82 -22.45 -13.58
CA GLU A 128 22.09 -22.60 -12.88
C GLU A 128 22.74 -21.25 -12.60
N ILE A 129 23.43 -21.15 -11.47
CA ILE A 129 24.20 -19.99 -11.04
C ILE A 129 25.53 -20.44 -10.40
N PRO A 130 26.52 -19.56 -10.26
CA PRO A 130 27.67 -19.80 -9.39
C PRO A 130 27.22 -20.19 -7.98
N ALA A 131 27.97 -21.09 -7.35
CA ALA A 131 27.58 -21.66 -6.05
C ALA A 131 27.43 -20.59 -4.96
N ARG A 132 26.30 -20.61 -4.26
CA ARG A 132 26.03 -19.81 -3.06
C ARG A 132 25.97 -20.67 -1.81
N GLU A 133 26.82 -20.34 -0.85
CA GLU A 133 26.86 -21.02 0.45
C GLU A 133 25.57 -20.79 1.25
N ARG A 134 25.02 -19.58 1.22
CA ARG A 134 23.82 -19.20 1.99
C ARG A 134 22.63 -19.01 1.06
N MET A 135 21.49 -19.58 1.44
CA MET A 135 20.24 -19.34 0.76
C MET A 135 19.88 -17.85 0.86
N THR A 136 19.52 -17.23 -0.25
CA THR A 136 19.14 -15.83 -0.29
C THR A 136 17.90 -15.63 -1.14
N PHE A 137 17.04 -14.70 -0.72
CA PHE A 137 16.05 -14.11 -1.59
C PHE A 137 16.56 -12.77 -2.09
N LEU A 138 16.24 -12.43 -3.33
CA LEU A 138 16.51 -11.12 -3.92
C LEU A 138 15.46 -10.80 -4.98
N PHE A 139 15.40 -9.52 -5.32
CA PHE A 139 14.59 -9.03 -6.44
C PHE A 139 15.51 -8.69 -7.61
N SER A 140 15.17 -9.18 -8.81
CA SER A 140 15.94 -8.91 -10.02
C SER A 140 15.04 -8.40 -11.14
N ASN A 141 15.64 -7.80 -12.17
CA ASN A 141 14.93 -7.28 -13.35
C ASN A 141 13.78 -6.31 -13.00
N THR A 142 13.95 -5.52 -11.95
CA THR A 142 12.94 -4.57 -11.48
C THR A 142 12.76 -3.43 -12.46
N THR A 143 11.52 -3.16 -12.83
CA THR A 143 11.05 -1.97 -13.55
C THR A 143 9.93 -1.31 -12.73
N ASP A 144 9.28 -0.29 -13.29
CA ASP A 144 8.14 0.36 -12.62
C ASP A 144 6.91 -0.55 -12.51
N ASP A 145 6.79 -1.59 -13.35
CA ASP A 145 5.59 -2.45 -13.43
C ASP A 145 5.84 -3.90 -13.04
N GLN A 146 7.10 -4.32 -12.86
CA GLN A 146 7.42 -5.70 -12.54
C GLN A 146 8.76 -5.88 -11.82
N THR A 147 8.93 -7.05 -11.22
CA THR A 147 10.20 -7.57 -10.72
C THR A 147 10.20 -9.10 -10.84
N SER A 148 11.32 -9.74 -10.62
CA SER A 148 11.41 -11.19 -10.39
C SER A 148 11.78 -11.45 -8.95
N LEU A 149 10.99 -12.26 -8.24
CA LEU A 149 11.38 -12.81 -6.96
C LEU A 149 12.27 -14.03 -7.21
N ASP A 150 13.52 -13.91 -6.80
CA ASP A 150 14.54 -14.94 -7.00
C ASP A 150 14.98 -15.55 -5.67
N LEU A 151 14.90 -16.87 -5.58
CA LEU A 151 15.56 -17.68 -4.55
C LEU A 151 16.87 -18.22 -5.13
N GLU A 152 18.00 -17.94 -4.48
CA GLU A 152 19.30 -18.49 -4.87
C GLU A 152 19.91 -19.29 -3.72
N TRP A 153 20.31 -20.52 -4.01
CA TRP A 153 21.02 -21.37 -3.06
C TRP A 153 21.76 -22.50 -3.74
N GLU A 154 22.96 -22.82 -3.25
CA GLU A 154 23.85 -23.75 -3.91
C GLU A 154 24.04 -23.30 -5.35
N LYS A 155 23.77 -24.11 -6.37
CA LYS A 155 23.97 -23.76 -7.78
C LYS A 155 22.69 -23.42 -8.51
N LEU A 156 21.57 -23.27 -7.81
CA LEU A 156 20.28 -23.00 -8.43
C LEU A 156 19.74 -21.62 -8.08
N ARG A 157 19.16 -20.97 -9.08
CA ARG A 157 18.21 -19.86 -8.94
C ARG A 157 16.82 -20.36 -9.32
N VAL A 158 15.82 -19.95 -8.54
CA VAL A 158 14.41 -20.21 -8.78
C VAL A 158 13.69 -18.88 -8.82
N SER A 159 13.10 -18.56 -9.97
CA SER A 159 12.56 -17.24 -10.28
C SER A 159 11.04 -17.31 -10.50
N VAL A 160 10.32 -16.39 -9.87
CA VAL A 160 8.89 -16.15 -10.14
C VAL A 160 8.69 -14.67 -10.48
N PRO A 161 8.14 -14.35 -11.66
CA PRO A 161 7.86 -12.96 -12.00
C PRO A 161 6.69 -12.43 -11.16
N VAL A 162 6.80 -11.16 -10.77
CA VAL A 162 5.76 -10.42 -10.05
C VAL A 162 5.47 -9.14 -10.81
N GLN A 163 4.23 -8.94 -11.22
CA GLN A 163 3.77 -7.70 -11.83
C GLN A 163 2.89 -6.92 -10.87
N VAL A 164 2.96 -5.60 -10.97
CA VAL A 164 2.18 -4.65 -10.18
C VAL A 164 1.37 -3.75 -11.11
N LYS A 165 0.31 -3.14 -10.60
CA LYS A 165 -0.58 -2.27 -11.38
C LYS A 165 -0.24 -0.78 -11.21
N THR A 166 1.02 -0.41 -11.46
CA THR A 166 1.54 0.93 -11.14
C THR A 166 0.76 2.04 -11.82
N ALA A 167 0.51 1.93 -13.12
CA ALA A 167 -0.26 2.93 -13.86
C ALA A 167 -1.68 3.10 -13.29
N GLU A 168 -2.37 2.01 -12.94
CA GLU A 168 -3.71 2.07 -12.35
C GLU A 168 -3.70 2.78 -10.99
N LEU A 169 -2.79 2.37 -10.10
CA LEU A 169 -2.63 3.00 -8.78
C LEU A 169 -2.24 4.47 -8.89
N ALA A 170 -1.35 4.82 -9.81
CA ALA A 170 -0.96 6.20 -10.06
C ALA A 170 -2.13 7.05 -10.56
N GLN A 171 -2.95 6.53 -11.49
CA GLN A 171 -4.14 7.23 -11.97
C GLN A 171 -5.18 7.43 -10.87
N GLN A 172 -5.40 6.43 -10.00
CA GLN A 172 -6.28 6.56 -8.84
C GLN A 172 -5.78 7.63 -7.87
N ASN A 173 -4.47 7.63 -7.57
CA ASN A 173 -3.86 8.62 -6.68
C ASN A 173 -3.93 10.04 -7.27
N ILE A 174 -3.67 10.19 -8.57
CA ILE A 174 -3.80 11.48 -9.28
C ILE A 174 -5.25 11.96 -9.23
N LYS A 175 -6.21 11.09 -9.56
CA LYS A 175 -7.63 11.42 -9.50
C LYS A 175 -8.03 11.90 -8.10
N ALA A 176 -7.66 11.15 -7.06
CA ALA A 176 -7.95 11.52 -5.68
C ALA A 176 -7.32 12.86 -5.28
N ALA A 177 -6.08 13.13 -5.70
CA ALA A 177 -5.40 14.39 -5.42
C ALA A 177 -6.06 15.58 -6.15
N VAL A 178 -6.43 15.42 -7.42
CA VAL A 178 -7.10 16.44 -8.22
C VAL A 178 -8.50 16.71 -7.66
N GLU A 179 -9.30 15.67 -7.45
CA GLU A 179 -10.64 15.79 -6.87
C GLU A 179 -10.58 16.43 -5.47
N GLY A 180 -9.63 16.02 -4.62
CA GLY A 180 -9.44 16.60 -3.28
C GLY A 180 -8.95 18.05 -3.25
N SER A 181 -8.43 18.58 -4.38
CA SER A 181 -7.83 19.91 -4.42
C SER A 181 -8.85 21.07 -4.36
N TRP A 182 -10.15 20.79 -4.56
CA TRP A 182 -11.20 21.81 -4.47
C TRP A 182 -11.15 22.53 -3.11
N ARG A 183 -10.88 21.81 -2.01
CA ARG A 183 -10.89 22.38 -0.66
C ARG A 183 -9.70 23.31 -0.43
N SER A 184 -8.54 22.96 -0.97
CA SER A 184 -7.34 23.81 -0.93
C SER A 184 -7.56 25.11 -1.70
N LEU A 185 -8.17 25.03 -2.89
CA LEU A 185 -8.54 26.21 -3.68
C LEU A 185 -9.59 27.07 -2.97
N ALA A 186 -10.59 26.45 -2.33
CA ALA A 186 -11.59 27.18 -1.55
C ALA A 186 -10.96 27.95 -0.37
N ASN A 187 -10.05 27.31 0.36
CA ASN A 187 -9.32 27.93 1.46
C ASN A 187 -8.40 29.06 0.98
N ALA A 188 -7.73 28.89 -0.15
CA ALA A 188 -6.93 29.95 -0.77
C ALA A 188 -7.80 31.17 -1.12
N GLY A 189 -8.97 30.94 -1.75
CA GLY A 189 -9.91 32.01 -2.07
C GLY A 189 -10.40 32.77 -0.83
N ARG A 190 -10.77 32.04 0.23
CA ARG A 190 -11.13 32.64 1.52
C ARG A 190 -9.98 33.48 2.10
N TYR A 191 -8.78 32.93 2.17
CA TYR A 191 -7.62 33.61 2.76
C TYR A 191 -7.30 34.92 2.03
N VAL A 192 -7.31 34.91 0.70
CA VAL A 192 -7.09 36.11 -0.12
C VAL A 192 -8.18 37.15 0.13
N ALA A 193 -9.45 36.73 0.17
CA ALA A 193 -10.55 37.65 0.45
C ALA A 193 -10.50 38.26 1.87
N ASP A 194 -10.05 37.49 2.85
CA ASP A 194 -9.97 37.93 4.25
C ASP A 194 -8.75 38.84 4.50
N THR A 195 -7.61 38.58 3.85
CA THR A 195 -6.34 39.27 4.15
C THR A 195 -6.05 40.45 3.22
N SER A 196 -5.95 40.21 1.91
CA SER A 196 -5.63 41.25 0.93
C SER A 196 -6.86 41.97 0.40
N LYS A 197 -8.06 41.36 0.56
CA LYS A 197 -9.31 41.82 -0.04
C LYS A 197 -9.25 41.91 -1.57
N ASP A 198 -8.34 41.16 -2.19
CA ASP A 198 -8.29 40.98 -3.64
C ASP A 198 -9.40 40.00 -4.06
N TYR A 199 -10.61 40.54 -4.14
CA TYR A 199 -11.80 39.76 -4.48
C TYR A 199 -11.75 39.14 -5.87
N PRO A 200 -11.24 39.80 -6.94
CA PRO A 200 -11.04 39.14 -8.23
C PRO A 200 -10.19 37.86 -8.14
N THR A 201 -9.05 37.92 -7.45
CA THR A 201 -8.18 36.74 -7.26
C THR A 201 -8.84 35.68 -6.39
N ALA A 202 -9.51 36.08 -5.30
CA ALA A 202 -10.26 35.17 -4.45
C ALA A 202 -11.35 34.41 -5.22
N LEU A 203 -12.11 35.11 -6.07
CA LEU A 203 -13.14 34.52 -6.92
C LEU A 203 -12.54 33.55 -7.94
N LYS A 204 -11.38 33.83 -8.53
CA LYS A 204 -10.69 32.90 -9.43
C LYS A 204 -10.35 31.57 -8.74
N TYR A 205 -9.85 31.61 -7.49
CA TYR A 205 -9.60 30.39 -6.73
C TYR A 205 -10.89 29.63 -6.42
N LEU A 206 -11.97 30.34 -6.08
CA LEU A 206 -13.27 29.73 -5.79
C LEU A 206 -13.94 29.14 -7.03
N ASP A 207 -13.75 29.76 -8.20
CA ASP A 207 -14.21 29.23 -9.49
C ASP A 207 -13.49 27.94 -9.85
N ASN A 208 -12.17 27.92 -9.71
CA ASN A 208 -11.39 26.70 -9.92
C ASN A 208 -11.79 25.60 -8.92
N SER A 209 -12.08 25.96 -7.67
CA SER A 209 -12.60 25.02 -6.66
C SER A 209 -13.94 24.41 -7.10
N LEU A 210 -14.89 25.25 -7.51
CA LEU A 210 -16.22 24.83 -7.96
C LEU A 210 -16.19 23.98 -9.23
N ALA A 211 -15.25 24.27 -10.14
CA ALA A 211 -15.06 23.49 -11.36
C ALA A 211 -14.59 22.05 -11.09
N ILE A 212 -13.90 21.81 -9.98
CA ILE A 212 -13.49 20.46 -9.55
C ILE A 212 -14.64 19.75 -8.85
N GLN A 213 -15.24 20.39 -7.85
CA GLN A 213 -16.39 19.86 -7.13
C GLN A 213 -17.25 20.99 -6.58
N SER A 214 -18.54 20.99 -6.93
CA SER A 214 -19.52 21.88 -6.29
C SER A 214 -19.87 21.35 -4.90
N HIS A 215 -19.51 22.11 -3.86
CA HIS A 215 -19.72 21.75 -2.46
C HIS A 215 -20.38 22.92 -1.72
N TRP A 216 -21.12 22.69 -0.63
CA TRP A 216 -21.77 23.79 0.07
C TRP A 216 -20.75 24.84 0.58
N TYR A 217 -19.57 24.39 1.01
CA TYR A 217 -18.51 25.26 1.55
C TYR A 217 -17.96 26.24 0.50
N ASN A 218 -17.53 25.77 -0.68
CA ASN A 218 -16.97 26.66 -1.69
C ASN A 218 -18.05 27.54 -2.36
N ASN A 219 -19.29 27.06 -2.46
CA ASN A 219 -20.43 27.90 -2.85
C ASN A 219 -20.69 29.02 -1.83
N TRP A 220 -20.65 28.74 -0.52
CA TRP A 220 -20.80 29.76 0.50
C TRP A 220 -19.67 30.79 0.45
N LEU A 221 -18.41 30.34 0.35
CA LEU A 221 -17.27 31.26 0.28
C LEU A 221 -17.36 32.17 -0.95
N LYS A 222 -17.77 31.64 -2.11
CA LYS A 222 -18.01 32.47 -3.29
C LYS A 222 -19.14 33.48 -3.07
N ALA A 223 -20.23 33.05 -2.44
CA ALA A 223 -21.34 33.93 -2.10
C ALA A 223 -20.90 35.09 -1.19
N ASP A 224 -20.14 34.78 -0.13
CA ASP A 224 -19.60 35.77 0.79
C ASP A 224 -18.67 36.78 0.09
N VAL A 225 -17.73 36.31 -0.74
CA VAL A 225 -16.82 37.19 -1.49
C VAL A 225 -17.57 38.08 -2.50
N LEU A 226 -18.57 37.55 -3.19
CA LEU A 226 -19.44 38.33 -4.09
C LEU A 226 -20.20 39.42 -3.32
N ALA A 227 -20.75 39.09 -2.14
CA ALA A 227 -21.45 40.05 -1.30
C ALA A 227 -20.51 41.15 -0.78
N ARG A 228 -19.29 40.80 -0.35
CA ARG A 228 -18.23 41.76 0.03
C ARG A 228 -17.81 42.67 -1.13
N SER A 229 -18.00 42.21 -2.37
CA SER A 229 -17.78 43.00 -3.60
C SER A 229 -19.02 43.78 -4.05
N GLY A 230 -20.10 43.78 -3.27
CA GLY A 230 -21.35 44.48 -3.56
C GLY A 230 -22.26 43.80 -4.61
N LYS A 231 -21.96 42.55 -5.01
CA LYS A 231 -22.72 41.79 -6.01
C LYS A 231 -23.77 40.88 -5.35
N TYR A 232 -24.74 41.46 -4.66
CA TYR A 232 -25.64 40.70 -3.79
C TYR A 232 -26.58 39.77 -4.58
N ALA A 233 -27.04 40.18 -5.76
CA ALA A 233 -27.89 39.33 -6.60
C ALA A 233 -27.17 38.05 -7.05
N GLU A 234 -25.88 38.14 -7.37
CA GLU A 234 -25.05 36.99 -7.75
C GLU A 234 -24.68 36.15 -6.52
N ALA A 235 -24.29 36.81 -5.42
CA ALA A 235 -23.98 36.18 -4.15
C ALA A 235 -25.12 35.28 -3.66
N ARG A 236 -26.37 35.76 -3.77
CA ARG A 236 -27.55 35.01 -3.33
C ARG A 236 -27.76 33.72 -4.12
N LYS A 237 -27.36 33.65 -5.39
CA LYS A 237 -27.44 32.40 -6.19
C LYS A 237 -26.52 31.34 -5.59
N PHE A 238 -25.27 31.69 -5.31
CA PHE A 238 -24.31 30.77 -4.70
C PHE A 238 -24.66 30.43 -3.24
N ALA A 239 -25.23 31.37 -2.48
CA ALA A 239 -25.75 31.08 -1.14
C ALA A 239 -26.91 30.07 -1.19
N GLN A 240 -27.78 30.15 -2.21
CA GLN A 240 -28.87 29.19 -2.37
C GLN A 240 -28.33 27.80 -2.70
N THR A 241 -27.38 27.71 -3.65
CA THR A 241 -26.71 26.43 -3.95
C THR A 241 -26.02 25.86 -2.71
N SER A 242 -25.36 26.71 -1.91
CA SER A 242 -24.75 26.30 -0.64
C SER A 242 -25.78 25.73 0.32
N TRP A 243 -26.92 26.40 0.49
CA TRP A 243 -28.02 25.92 1.32
C TRP A 243 -28.52 24.55 0.85
N ASP A 244 -28.84 24.41 -0.44
CA ASP A 244 -29.43 23.19 -0.98
C ASP A 244 -28.50 21.98 -0.86
N LEU A 245 -27.19 22.19 -1.07
CA LEU A 245 -26.17 21.15 -0.89
C LEU A 245 -25.91 20.85 0.59
N GLY A 246 -25.84 21.88 1.43
CA GLY A 246 -25.50 21.76 2.85
C GLY A 246 -26.58 21.07 3.68
N GLN A 247 -27.84 21.14 3.27
CA GLN A 247 -28.94 20.45 3.95
C GLN A 247 -28.81 18.92 3.98
N LYS A 248 -28.00 18.34 3.08
CA LYS A 248 -27.72 16.90 3.00
C LYS A 248 -26.43 16.50 3.73
N ASP A 249 -25.69 17.46 4.29
CA ASP A 249 -24.40 17.26 4.91
C ASP A 249 -24.44 17.59 6.41
N GLY A 250 -24.11 16.61 7.26
CA GLY A 250 -24.05 16.79 8.72
C GLY A 250 -23.00 17.80 9.18
N ASN A 251 -22.05 18.18 8.32
CA ASN A 251 -20.98 19.12 8.61
C ASN A 251 -21.25 20.55 8.11
N PHE A 252 -22.50 20.91 7.79
CA PHE A 252 -22.86 22.24 7.29
C PHE A 252 -22.76 23.35 8.37
N PHE A 253 -21.54 23.66 8.81
CA PHE A 253 -21.30 24.61 9.91
C PHE A 253 -21.57 26.09 9.56
N PHE A 254 -21.79 26.42 8.28
CA PHE A 254 -22.21 27.77 7.86
C PHE A 254 -23.73 27.94 7.73
N LYS A 255 -24.53 26.93 8.13
CA LYS A 255 -25.99 26.92 7.97
C LYS A 255 -26.67 28.24 8.38
N ASP A 256 -26.38 28.72 9.59
CA ASP A 256 -27.03 29.94 10.11
C ASP A 256 -26.61 31.20 9.35
N MET A 257 -25.33 31.29 8.95
CA MET A 257 -24.83 32.41 8.15
C MET A 257 -25.46 32.42 6.75
N VAL A 258 -25.59 31.24 6.14
CA VAL A 258 -26.21 31.08 4.82
C VAL A 258 -27.69 31.42 4.87
N ALA A 259 -28.43 30.92 5.86
CA ALA A 259 -29.84 31.25 6.08
C ALA A 259 -30.06 32.76 6.25
N LYS A 260 -29.22 33.39 7.07
CA LYS A 260 -29.25 34.83 7.29
C LYS A 260 -28.98 35.61 6.00
N ALA A 261 -27.92 35.24 5.27
CA ALA A 261 -27.56 35.88 4.00
C ALA A 261 -28.67 35.78 2.94
N LEU A 262 -29.32 34.63 2.80
CA LEU A 262 -30.44 34.43 1.87
C LEU A 262 -31.63 35.39 2.13
N THR A 263 -31.81 35.77 3.39
CA THR A 263 -32.80 36.74 3.84
C THR A 263 -32.30 38.17 3.63
N ASP A 264 -31.11 38.49 4.14
CA ASP A 264 -30.55 39.85 4.17
C ASP A 264 -30.20 40.40 2.78
N TRP A 265 -29.92 39.53 1.81
CA TRP A 265 -29.55 39.91 0.45
C TRP A 265 -30.76 39.94 -0.50
N LYS A 266 -31.96 39.62 -0.01
CA LYS A 266 -33.19 39.68 -0.82
C LYS A 266 -33.45 41.12 -1.28
N GLY A 267 -33.59 41.32 -2.59
CA GLY A 267 -33.90 42.62 -3.19
C GLY A 267 -32.71 43.60 -3.27
N LYS A 268 -31.51 43.20 -2.84
CA LYS A 268 -30.28 43.97 -3.05
C LYS A 268 -29.74 43.71 -4.47
N LYS A 269 -29.23 44.77 -5.10
CA LYS A 269 -28.53 44.67 -6.40
C LYS A 269 -27.21 43.92 -6.23
#